data_AF-A0A346XZR5-F1
#
_entry.id   AF-A0A346XZR5-F1
#
_cell.length_a   1.000
_cell.length_b   1.000
_cell.length_c   1.000
_cell.angle_alpha   90.00
_cell.angle_beta   90.00
_cell.angle_gamma   90.00
#
_symmetry.space_group_name_H-M   'P 1'
#
loop_
_entity.id
_entity.type
_entity.pdbx_description
1 polymer ?
#
loop_
_entity_poly.entity_id
_entity_poly.type
_entity_poly.pdbx_seq_one_letter_code
_entity_poly.pdbx_strand_id
1 'polypeptide(L)'
;MGRRPADAPTTTTAAPPGASGRVNSTTDRLRESLPRLHRRGYLALGGLAMLATGCSVDLDGSDTAQIPGPNPNRPLPADALNPLGPVSRSQDELWDIAYPITIAVFLLVFGGLAFIVFRFRDRGQTELPKQVHGNTRLEIAWTLIPAVILAVIAVPTVQKIFELAEPPAEDAVMVTAVGKQYWWEFQYTQEDFYTASELHIPVGREVFIELDGTADGADVIHSFWVPSLAGKRDYVPGGHRQLRLQADEPGIYPGLCAEFCGLSHANMRFTVIAHEEADYEAWVANQQQPVVEPEDELIAQGAEIAGSVCIGCHTFTGLEGNADSRFGPNLTHFAEREAFAGYIFDSPFGEEVEDPELAMERMEQWIRDPQSLKPGSQMPGFGSGGDALTDEQINAVIAYLGTLE
;
A
#
# COMPACT_ATOMS: atom_id res chain seq x y z
N MET A 1 29.37 -60.85 -22.92
CA MET A 1 30.06 -59.58 -23.27
C MET A 1 29.80 -58.62 -22.13
N GLY A 2 30.67 -58.41 -21.13
CA GLY A 2 32.07 -57.94 -21.21
C GLY A 2 32.05 -56.41 -21.20
N ARG A 3 32.74 -55.64 -20.34
CA ARG A 3 33.73 -55.85 -19.28
C ARG A 3 33.68 -54.59 -18.39
N ARG A 4 33.99 -54.72 -17.08
CA ARG A 4 34.51 -53.60 -16.26
C ARG A 4 35.97 -53.30 -16.69
N PRO A 5 36.44 -52.05 -16.69
CA PRO A 5 37.84 -51.72 -16.46
C PRO A 5 38.04 -51.41 -14.95
N ALA A 6 38.84 -52.13 -14.17
CA ALA A 6 40.30 -52.32 -14.18
C ALA A 6 41.07 -51.11 -13.60
N ASP A 7 41.65 -51.33 -12.42
CA ASP A 7 42.54 -50.45 -11.66
C ASP A 7 43.85 -50.13 -12.39
N ALA A 8 44.43 -48.95 -12.10
CA ALA A 8 45.85 -48.62 -12.27
C ALA A 8 46.21 -47.40 -11.37
N PRO A 9 47.49 -47.12 -11.06
CA PRO A 9 48.19 -47.64 -9.89
C PRO A 9 48.65 -46.54 -8.91
N THR A 10 48.92 -46.95 -7.67
CA THR A 10 49.63 -46.18 -6.63
C THR A 10 51.10 -45.96 -6.99
N THR A 11 51.54 -44.71 -7.00
CA THR A 11 52.97 -44.33 -6.96
C THR A 11 53.29 -43.62 -5.65
N THR A 12 54.01 -44.34 -4.80
CA THR A 12 54.68 -43.83 -3.60
C THR A 12 55.99 -43.18 -4.03
N THR A 13 56.14 -41.88 -3.78
CA THR A 13 57.44 -41.19 -3.88
C THR A 13 57.83 -40.71 -2.49
N ALA A 14 58.83 -41.37 -1.90
CA ALA A 14 59.47 -40.94 -0.67
C ALA A 14 60.42 -39.77 -0.96
N ALA A 15 60.42 -38.74 -0.10
CA ALA A 15 61.36 -37.63 -0.10
C ALA A 15 62.16 -37.60 1.23
N PRO A 16 63.40 -37.06 1.22
CA PRO A 16 64.46 -37.32 2.21
C PRO A 16 64.38 -36.42 3.47
N PRO A 17 65.19 -36.67 4.52
CA PRO A 17 65.05 -36.01 5.81
C PRO A 17 65.78 -34.66 5.89
N GLY A 18 65.10 -33.69 6.51
CA GLY A 18 65.68 -32.67 7.40
C GLY A 18 66.62 -31.58 6.84
N ALA A 19 66.14 -30.33 6.84
CA ALA A 19 66.90 -29.16 7.28
C ALA A 19 65.96 -27.97 7.55
N SER A 20 66.31 -27.17 8.56
CA SER A 20 65.50 -26.17 9.26
C SER A 20 65.12 -24.93 8.44
N GLY A 21 63.90 -24.42 8.66
CA GLY A 21 63.53 -23.06 8.33
C GLY A 21 62.24 -22.65 9.05
N ARG A 22 62.34 -21.68 9.98
CA ARG A 22 61.18 -21.09 10.66
C ARG A 22 60.22 -20.50 9.63
N VAL A 23 58.97 -20.96 9.60
CA VAL A 23 57.87 -20.31 8.88
C VAL A 23 57.09 -19.48 9.89
N ASN A 24 57.24 -18.16 9.82
CA ASN A 24 56.36 -17.21 10.49
C ASN A 24 54.99 -17.26 9.79
N SER A 25 53.96 -17.75 10.48
CA SER A 25 52.59 -17.74 9.96
C SER A 25 52.02 -16.32 10.00
N THR A 26 51.31 -15.99 8.93
CA THR A 26 50.61 -14.72 8.62
C THR A 26 49.61 -14.27 9.70
N THR A 27 49.37 -15.08 10.72
CA THR A 27 48.50 -14.81 11.88
C THR A 27 49.12 -13.83 12.89
N ASP A 28 50.44 -13.69 12.95
CA ASP A 28 51.08 -12.81 13.95
C ASP A 28 51.04 -11.31 13.58
N ARG A 29 50.84 -10.96 12.31
CA ARG A 29 50.80 -9.55 11.88
C ARG A 29 49.46 -8.83 12.10
N LEU A 30 48.37 -9.56 12.38
CA LEU A 30 47.05 -8.95 12.60
C LEU A 30 46.77 -8.64 14.07
N ARG A 31 47.68 -9.00 14.99
CA ARG A 31 47.48 -8.85 16.44
C ARG A 31 47.99 -7.51 16.99
N GLU A 32 48.75 -6.74 16.22
CA GLU A 32 49.44 -5.53 16.69
C GLU A 32 48.79 -4.18 16.31
N SER A 33 47.68 -4.15 15.56
CA SER A 33 47.16 -2.89 15.00
C SER A 33 45.77 -2.43 15.46
N LEU A 34 45.19 -2.98 16.54
CA LEU A 34 43.90 -2.49 17.05
C LEU A 34 44.02 -1.93 18.48
N PRO A 35 43.76 -0.62 18.70
CA PRO A 35 43.87 0.00 20.02
C PRO A 35 42.81 -0.54 20.97
N ARG A 36 43.25 -0.92 22.18
CA ARG A 36 42.43 -1.45 23.29
C ARG A 36 41.65 -0.34 24.01
N LEU A 37 40.83 0.43 23.31
CA LEU A 37 39.94 1.41 23.96
C LEU A 37 38.49 1.19 23.50
N HIS A 38 37.58 1.26 24.48
CA HIS A 38 36.11 1.20 24.36
C HIS A 38 35.44 -0.16 24.13
N ARG A 39 35.75 -1.15 25.00
CA ARG A 39 34.90 -2.36 25.14
C ARG A 39 33.78 -2.22 26.19
N ARG A 40 33.80 -1.16 27.00
CA ARG A 40 32.80 -0.88 28.05
C ARG A 40 31.69 0.07 27.61
N GLY A 41 31.85 0.82 26.51
CA GLY A 41 30.83 1.75 26.00
C GLY A 41 29.70 1.07 25.24
N TYR A 42 30.00 0.06 24.42
CA TYR A 42 29.00 -0.59 23.57
C TYR A 42 28.01 -1.50 24.31
N LEU A 43 28.37 -1.97 25.51
CA LEU A 43 27.47 -2.76 26.36
C LEU A 43 26.42 -1.90 27.08
N ALA A 44 26.66 -0.59 27.23
CA ALA A 44 25.68 0.34 27.80
C ALA A 44 24.65 0.83 26.76
N LEU A 45 24.99 0.79 25.46
CA LEU A 45 24.08 1.17 24.38
C LEU A 45 23.09 0.07 23.98
N GLY A 46 23.44 -1.21 24.16
CA GLY A 46 22.56 -2.33 23.83
C GLY A 46 21.44 -2.61 24.84
N GLY A 47 21.51 -2.03 26.05
CA GLY A 47 20.55 -2.28 27.14
C GLY A 47 19.43 -1.25 27.29
N LEU A 48 19.55 -0.08 26.65
CA LEU A 48 18.61 1.02 26.82
C LEU A 48 17.57 1.15 25.69
N ALA A 49 17.72 0.39 24.59
CA ALA A 49 16.79 0.43 23.46
C ALA A 49 15.55 -0.49 23.63
N MET A 50 15.44 -1.22 24.74
CA MET A 50 14.40 -2.25 24.92
C MET A 50 13.19 -1.85 25.77
N LEU A 51 13.15 -0.60 26.28
CA LEU A 51 12.06 -0.13 27.13
C LEU A 51 11.18 0.95 26.46
N ALA A 52 11.36 1.21 25.16
CA ALA A 52 10.64 2.26 24.44
C ALA A 52 9.74 1.76 23.29
N THR A 53 9.61 0.45 23.08
CA THR A 53 8.82 -0.11 21.96
C THR A 53 7.41 -0.54 22.37
N GLY A 54 6.81 0.14 23.34
CA GLY A 54 5.41 -0.08 23.75
C GLY A 54 4.47 1.06 23.40
N CYS A 55 4.99 2.13 22.81
CA CYS A 55 4.19 3.21 22.26
C CYS A 55 4.67 3.39 20.82
N SER A 56 3.79 3.16 19.85
CA SER A 56 3.86 3.81 18.54
C SER A 56 3.86 5.32 18.78
N VAL A 57 5.04 5.88 19.00
CA VAL A 57 5.23 7.31 18.90
C VAL A 57 5.90 7.49 17.56
N ASP A 58 5.31 8.31 16.69
CA ASP A 58 5.89 8.75 15.43
C ASP A 58 7.25 9.40 15.71
N LEU A 59 8.31 8.59 15.67
CA LEU A 59 9.66 8.98 16.08
C LEU A 59 10.39 9.79 15.01
N ASP A 60 9.86 9.85 13.79
CA ASP A 60 10.46 10.64 12.71
C ASP A 60 9.75 11.97 12.46
N GLY A 61 8.58 12.21 13.09
CA GLY A 61 7.76 13.38 12.78
C GLY A 61 7.45 13.50 11.28
N SER A 62 7.54 12.40 10.54
CA SER A 62 7.06 12.34 9.18
C SER A 62 5.56 12.16 9.27
N ASP A 63 4.82 13.16 8.80
CA ASP A 63 3.43 12.94 8.41
C ASP A 63 3.44 11.71 7.49
N THR A 64 2.89 10.60 8.01
CA THR A 64 2.90 9.30 7.36
C THR A 64 2.39 9.44 5.94
N ALA A 65 3.29 9.35 4.95
CA ALA A 65 3.03 9.49 3.53
C ALA A 65 2.09 10.68 3.20
N GLN A 66 2.65 11.86 2.91
CA GLN A 66 1.90 12.96 2.29
C GLN A 66 1.30 12.48 0.95
N ILE A 67 0.12 11.89 1.03
CA ILE A 67 -0.77 11.70 -0.10
C ILE A 67 -1.28 13.12 -0.38
N PRO A 68 -1.03 13.67 -1.58
CA PRO A 68 -1.55 14.96 -2.00
C PRO A 68 -3.03 14.98 -1.67
N GLY A 69 -3.44 16.04 -1.01
CA GLY A 69 -4.76 16.18 -0.46
C GLY A 69 -4.93 17.61 0.02
N PRO A 70 -6.17 18.07 0.10
CA PRO A 70 -6.55 19.49 -0.01
C PRO A 70 -6.01 20.42 1.12
N ASN A 71 -5.26 19.91 2.09
CA ASN A 71 -4.64 20.73 3.12
C ASN A 71 -3.48 19.97 3.76
N PRO A 72 -2.24 20.49 3.78
CA PRO A 72 -1.09 19.81 4.39
C PRO A 72 -1.24 19.63 5.91
N ASN A 73 -2.19 20.33 6.53
CA ASN A 73 -2.53 20.20 7.95
C ASN A 73 -3.75 19.30 8.19
N ARG A 74 -4.39 18.76 7.15
CA ARG A 74 -5.50 17.82 7.29
C ARG A 74 -4.95 16.44 7.64
N PRO A 75 -5.48 15.78 8.68
CA PRO A 75 -5.05 14.44 9.02
C PRO A 75 -5.44 13.49 7.88
N LEU A 76 -4.42 12.85 7.27
CA LEU A 76 -4.58 11.81 6.26
C LEU A 76 -4.11 10.48 6.85
N PRO A 77 -4.99 9.73 7.54
CA PRO A 77 -4.60 8.55 8.26
C PRO A 77 -4.36 7.38 7.30
N ALA A 78 -3.12 7.24 6.82
CA ALA A 78 -2.65 6.12 6.01
C ALA A 78 -1.88 5.07 6.82
N ASP A 79 -1.96 5.13 8.16
CA ASP A 79 -1.28 4.20 9.07
C ASP A 79 -2.15 2.99 9.40
N ALA A 80 -1.62 1.79 9.11
CA ALA A 80 -2.27 0.52 9.42
C ALA A 80 -2.20 0.15 10.91
N LEU A 81 -1.34 0.82 11.69
CA LEU A 81 -1.20 0.63 13.13
C LEU A 81 -2.04 1.63 13.94
N ASN A 82 -2.78 2.52 13.26
CA ASN A 82 -3.75 3.42 13.86
C ASN A 82 -5.14 3.15 13.27
N PRO A 83 -5.85 2.12 13.76
CA PRO A 83 -7.11 1.70 13.17
C PRO A 83 -8.26 2.68 13.45
N LEU A 84 -8.90 3.17 12.39
CA LEU A 84 -10.01 4.15 12.44
C LEU A 84 -11.36 3.58 11.99
N GLY A 85 -11.45 2.27 11.78
CA GLY A 85 -12.69 1.57 11.47
C GLY A 85 -12.83 0.27 12.27
N PRO A 86 -14.04 -0.29 12.39
CA PRO A 86 -14.24 -1.54 13.12
C PRO A 86 -13.46 -2.71 12.53
N VAL A 87 -13.33 -2.76 11.20
CA VAL A 87 -12.60 -3.82 10.49
C VAL A 87 -11.11 -3.76 10.83
N SER A 88 -10.45 -2.62 10.67
CA SER A 88 -9.03 -2.46 11.03
C SER A 88 -8.79 -2.66 12.52
N ARG A 89 -9.66 -2.16 13.41
CA ARG A 89 -9.53 -2.39 14.87
C ARG A 89 -9.57 -3.88 15.22
N SER A 90 -10.50 -4.62 14.63
CA SER A 90 -10.59 -6.07 14.85
C SER A 90 -9.35 -6.86 14.41
N GLN A 91 -8.61 -6.32 13.43
CA GLN A 91 -7.34 -6.87 12.95
C GLN A 91 -6.19 -6.47 13.87
N ASP A 92 -6.18 -5.22 14.32
CA ASP A 92 -5.17 -4.67 15.23
C ASP A 92 -5.16 -5.37 16.59
N GLU A 93 -6.33 -5.71 17.13
CA GLU A 93 -6.47 -6.46 18.39
C GLU A 93 -5.71 -7.81 18.41
N LEU A 94 -5.39 -8.40 17.25
CA LEU A 94 -4.56 -9.61 17.19
C LEU A 94 -3.11 -9.34 17.63
N TRP A 95 -2.62 -8.11 17.47
CA TRP A 95 -1.30 -7.69 17.94
C TRP A 95 -1.18 -7.70 19.46
N ASP A 96 -2.26 -7.41 20.20
CA ASP A 96 -2.26 -7.46 21.67
C ASP A 96 -1.88 -8.85 22.21
N ILE A 97 -2.14 -9.90 21.43
CA ILE A 97 -1.75 -11.28 21.77
C ILE A 97 -0.36 -11.60 21.22
N ALA A 98 -0.12 -11.33 19.93
CA ALA A 98 1.11 -11.74 19.26
C ALA A 98 2.35 -10.99 19.77
N TYR A 99 2.20 -9.71 20.11
CA TYR A 99 3.33 -8.83 20.43
C TYR A 99 3.98 -9.19 21.79
N PRO A 100 3.25 -9.36 22.91
CA PRO A 100 3.86 -9.76 24.18
C PRO A 100 4.52 -11.14 24.12
N ILE A 101 3.92 -12.09 23.40
CA ILE A 101 4.48 -13.44 23.18
C ILE A 101 5.81 -13.32 22.45
N THR A 102 5.86 -12.53 21.37
CA THR A 102 7.06 -12.31 20.57
C THR A 102 8.19 -11.71 21.41
N ILE A 103 7.89 -10.68 22.21
CA ILE A 103 8.86 -10.07 23.13
C ILE A 103 9.36 -11.10 24.16
N ALA A 104 8.48 -11.88 24.76
CA ALA A 104 8.86 -12.88 25.75
C ALA A 104 9.79 -13.96 25.17
N VAL A 105 9.46 -14.49 23.98
CA VAL A 105 10.30 -15.46 23.27
C VAL A 105 11.63 -14.83 22.86
N PHE A 106 11.61 -13.61 22.34
CA PHE A 106 12.81 -12.86 21.98
C PHE A 106 13.76 -12.74 23.19
N LEU A 107 13.26 -12.24 24.33
CA LEU A 107 14.06 -12.06 25.53
C LEU A 107 14.61 -13.37 26.08
N LEU A 108 13.82 -14.45 26.02
CA LEU A 108 14.26 -15.78 26.44
C LEU A 108 15.39 -16.31 25.55
N VAL A 109 15.21 -16.27 24.23
CA VAL A 109 16.17 -16.82 23.26
C VAL A 109 17.44 -15.97 23.23
N PHE A 110 17.31 -14.66 23.07
CA PHE A 110 18.47 -13.76 23.02
C PHE A 110 19.14 -13.60 24.38
N GLY A 111 18.38 -13.59 25.48
CA GLY A 111 18.93 -13.62 26.84
C GLY A 111 19.70 -14.90 27.12
N GLY A 112 19.16 -16.06 26.72
CA GLY A 112 19.84 -17.35 26.81
C GLY A 112 21.11 -17.40 25.95
N LEU A 113 21.05 -16.91 24.72
CA LEU A 113 22.21 -16.82 23.83
C LEU A 113 23.28 -15.90 24.41
N ALA A 114 22.91 -14.70 24.87
CA ALA A 114 23.83 -13.77 25.52
C ALA A 114 24.48 -14.42 26.75
N PHE A 115 23.68 -15.07 27.61
CA PHE A 115 24.19 -15.82 28.75
C PHE A 115 25.22 -16.87 28.32
N ILE A 116 24.92 -17.69 27.30
CA ILE A 116 25.83 -18.72 26.80
C ILE A 116 27.13 -18.09 26.30
N VAL A 117 27.04 -17.04 25.46
CA VAL A 117 28.19 -16.35 24.89
C VAL A 117 29.08 -15.74 25.97
N PHE A 118 28.50 -15.13 27.02
CA PHE A 118 29.29 -14.53 28.10
C PHE A 118 29.85 -15.57 29.07
N ARG A 119 29.06 -16.58 29.42
CA ARG A 119 29.38 -17.57 30.45
C ARG A 119 30.33 -18.66 29.98
N PHE A 120 30.20 -19.10 28.72
CA PHE A 120 30.98 -20.20 28.14
C PHE A 120 32.00 -19.71 27.10
N ARG A 121 32.30 -18.40 27.08
CA ARG A 121 33.36 -17.84 26.25
C ARG A 121 34.69 -18.52 26.56
N ASP A 122 35.38 -18.99 25.52
CA ASP A 122 36.76 -19.46 25.66
C ASP A 122 37.66 -18.31 26.12
N ARG A 123 38.45 -18.59 27.17
CA ARG A 123 39.45 -17.68 27.75
C ARG A 123 40.82 -18.34 27.84
N GLY A 124 41.05 -19.43 27.10
CA GLY A 124 42.26 -20.24 27.15
C GLY A 124 42.16 -21.39 28.15
N GLN A 125 40.95 -21.94 28.38
CA GLN A 125 40.80 -23.13 29.22
C GLN A 125 41.38 -24.37 28.52
N THR A 126 42.06 -25.25 29.26
CA THR A 126 42.70 -26.47 28.72
C THR A 126 41.89 -27.75 28.94
N GLU A 127 40.86 -27.69 29.79
CA GLU A 127 39.98 -28.82 30.08
C GLU A 127 38.83 -28.90 29.07
N LEU A 128 38.53 -30.12 28.61
CA LEU A 128 37.39 -30.36 27.72
C LEU A 128 36.07 -30.13 28.47
N PRO A 129 35.05 -29.50 27.83
CA PRO A 129 33.75 -29.31 28.46
C PRO A 129 33.04 -30.65 28.69
N LYS A 130 32.08 -30.67 29.61
CA LYS A 130 31.25 -31.86 29.86
C LYS A 130 30.52 -32.28 28.58
N GLN A 131 30.78 -33.50 28.11
CA GLN A 131 30.18 -34.06 26.89
C GLN A 131 28.73 -34.51 27.15
N VAL A 132 27.81 -33.55 27.09
CA VAL A 132 26.36 -33.79 27.18
C VAL A 132 25.77 -33.92 25.77
N HIS A 133 24.95 -34.95 25.53
CA HIS A 133 24.42 -35.25 24.20
C HIS A 133 22.96 -34.81 24.01
N GLY A 134 22.24 -34.46 25.08
CA GLY A 134 20.84 -34.03 25.00
C GLY A 134 20.12 -34.09 26.33
N ASN A 135 18.85 -33.72 26.30
CA ASN A 135 17.95 -33.82 27.45
C ASN A 135 16.53 -34.00 26.95
N THR A 136 16.04 -35.24 26.94
CA THR A 136 14.69 -35.58 26.44
C THR A 136 13.57 -34.78 27.09
N ARG A 137 13.69 -34.40 28.36
CA ARG A 137 12.67 -33.59 29.03
C ARG A 137 12.65 -32.15 28.50
N LEU A 138 13.83 -31.58 28.24
CA LEU A 138 13.97 -30.25 27.64
C LEU A 138 13.49 -30.27 26.19
N GLU A 139 13.79 -31.36 25.47
CA GLU A 139 13.31 -31.61 24.11
C GLU A 139 11.80 -31.61 24.02
N ILE A 140 11.12 -32.35 24.90
CA ILE A 140 9.66 -32.35 24.96
C ILE A 140 9.12 -30.95 25.31
N ALA A 141 9.73 -30.27 26.28
CA ALA A 141 9.27 -28.95 26.73
C ALA A 141 9.36 -27.90 25.61
N TRP A 142 10.49 -27.79 24.92
CA TRP A 142 10.66 -26.81 23.84
C TRP A 142 9.91 -27.14 22.56
N THR A 143 9.33 -28.35 22.45
CA THR A 143 8.45 -28.70 21.33
C THR A 143 7.00 -28.38 21.69
N LEU A 144 6.57 -28.74 22.90
CA LEU A 144 5.21 -28.49 23.36
C LEU A 144 4.93 -26.99 23.59
N ILE A 145 5.89 -26.24 24.15
CA ILE A 145 5.68 -24.81 24.44
C ILE A 145 5.40 -24.01 23.14
N PRO A 146 6.22 -24.07 22.07
CA PRO A 146 5.91 -23.40 20.82
C PRO A 146 4.62 -23.91 20.16
N ALA A 147 4.33 -25.21 20.24
CA ALA A 147 3.07 -25.74 19.71
C ALA A 147 1.84 -25.13 20.39
N VAL A 148 1.87 -24.98 21.73
CA VAL A 148 0.80 -24.32 22.49
C VAL A 148 0.74 -22.83 22.16
N ILE A 149 1.88 -22.14 22.08
CA ILE A 149 1.92 -20.72 21.70
C ILE A 149 1.28 -20.50 20.32
N LEU A 150 1.62 -21.33 19.33
CA LEU A 150 1.02 -21.25 17.99
C LEU A 150 -0.49 -21.51 18.04
N ALA A 151 -0.96 -22.46 18.85
CA ALA A 151 -2.40 -22.70 19.01
C ALA A 151 -3.13 -21.49 19.61
N VAL A 152 -2.53 -20.82 20.60
CA VAL A 152 -3.10 -19.61 21.24
C VAL A 152 -3.23 -18.46 20.25
N ILE A 153 -2.28 -18.28 19.34
CA ILE A 153 -2.36 -17.25 18.28
C ILE A 153 -3.32 -17.68 17.17
N ALA A 154 -3.24 -18.95 16.73
CA ALA A 154 -3.99 -19.42 15.56
C ALA A 154 -5.51 -19.42 15.77
N VAL A 155 -6.01 -19.75 16.96
CA VAL A 155 -7.45 -19.81 17.22
C VAL A 155 -8.17 -18.47 16.98
N PRO A 156 -7.79 -17.35 17.62
CA PRO A 156 -8.41 -16.05 17.35
C PRO A 156 -8.16 -15.58 15.91
N THR A 157 -6.99 -15.84 15.33
CA THR A 157 -6.73 -15.52 13.91
C THR A 157 -7.73 -16.21 12.98
N VAL A 158 -7.96 -17.51 13.16
CA VAL A 158 -8.93 -18.25 12.32
C VAL A 158 -10.36 -17.76 12.56
N GLN A 159 -10.74 -17.44 13.80
CA GLN A 159 -12.06 -16.86 14.10
C GLN A 159 -12.27 -15.54 13.35
N LYS A 160 -11.29 -14.62 13.41
CA LYS A 160 -11.34 -13.34 12.69
C LYS A 160 -11.36 -13.51 11.17
N ILE A 161 -10.64 -14.50 10.62
CA ILE A 161 -10.72 -14.82 9.18
C ILE A 161 -12.16 -15.14 8.76
N PHE A 162 -12.89 -15.92 9.56
CA PHE A 162 -14.28 -16.26 9.25
C PHE A 162 -15.23 -15.09 9.47
N GLU A 163 -15.07 -14.32 10.55
CA GLU A 163 -15.85 -13.10 10.83
C GLU A 163 -15.73 -12.06 9.71
N LEU A 164 -14.52 -11.87 9.16
CA LEU A 164 -14.28 -10.95 8.04
C LEU A 164 -14.77 -11.48 6.69
N ALA A 165 -15.08 -12.78 6.61
CA ALA A 165 -15.59 -13.43 5.40
C ALA A 165 -17.11 -13.60 5.40
N GLU A 166 -17.80 -13.12 6.45
CA GLU A 166 -19.25 -13.12 6.51
C GLU A 166 -19.87 -12.32 5.35
N PRO A 167 -21.05 -12.74 4.85
CA PRO A 167 -21.74 -12.01 3.80
C PRO A 167 -22.20 -10.62 4.28
N PRO A 168 -22.45 -9.68 3.34
CA PRO A 168 -22.96 -8.36 3.69
C PRO A 168 -24.27 -8.41 4.47
N ALA A 169 -24.42 -7.49 5.43
CA ALA A 169 -25.71 -7.17 6.02
C ALA A 169 -26.69 -6.66 4.94
N GLU A 170 -28.00 -6.78 5.20
CA GLU A 170 -29.04 -6.39 4.23
C GLU A 170 -29.03 -4.89 3.90
N ASP A 171 -28.56 -4.06 4.83
CA ASP A 171 -28.45 -2.60 4.73
C ASP A 171 -27.04 -2.12 4.38
N ALA A 172 -26.12 -3.03 4.05
CA ALA A 172 -24.77 -2.68 3.66
C ALA A 172 -24.75 -1.92 2.32
N VAL A 173 -23.87 -0.93 2.21
CA VAL A 173 -23.61 -0.23 0.94
C VAL A 173 -22.77 -1.14 0.06
N MET A 174 -23.24 -1.40 -1.16
CA MET A 174 -22.54 -2.25 -2.13
C MET A 174 -21.90 -1.36 -3.20
N VAL A 175 -20.58 -1.46 -3.35
CA VAL A 175 -19.84 -0.72 -4.38
C VAL A 175 -18.96 -1.69 -5.16
N THR A 176 -19.05 -1.66 -6.49
CA THR A 176 -18.13 -2.43 -7.34
C THR A 176 -16.91 -1.58 -7.67
N ALA A 177 -15.72 -2.09 -7.38
CA ALA A 177 -14.46 -1.45 -7.69
C ALA A 177 -13.74 -2.16 -8.84
N VAL A 178 -13.38 -1.40 -9.88
CA VAL A 178 -12.65 -1.89 -11.06
C VAL A 178 -11.28 -1.22 -11.11
N GLY A 179 -10.22 -2.03 -11.08
CA GLY A 179 -8.84 -1.56 -11.17
C GLY A 179 -8.41 -1.40 -12.62
N LYS A 180 -7.94 -0.19 -12.98
CA LYS A 180 -7.47 0.17 -14.32
C LYS A 180 -6.10 0.85 -14.19
N GLN A 181 -5.18 0.67 -15.14
CA GLN A 181 -3.88 1.32 -15.13
C GLN A 181 -4.05 2.82 -15.44
N TYR A 182 -3.95 3.74 -14.49
CA TYR A 182 -3.59 3.59 -13.06
C TYR A 182 -4.54 4.40 -12.17
N TRP A 183 -5.81 4.01 -12.10
CA TRP A 183 -6.88 4.65 -11.35
C TRP A 183 -7.95 3.61 -10.96
N TRP A 184 -8.77 3.93 -9.97
CA TRP A 184 -9.87 3.07 -9.54
C TRP A 184 -11.21 3.62 -10.01
N GLU A 185 -12.02 2.78 -10.62
CA GLU A 185 -13.43 3.07 -10.89
C GLU A 185 -14.28 2.51 -9.75
N PHE A 186 -15.19 3.31 -9.21
CA PHE A 186 -16.14 2.88 -8.18
C PHE A 186 -17.56 3.03 -8.69
N GLN A 187 -18.27 1.91 -8.81
CA GLN A 187 -19.61 1.83 -9.38
C GLN A 187 -20.63 1.66 -8.27
N TYR A 188 -21.60 2.57 -8.22
CA TYR A 188 -22.75 2.54 -7.31
C TYR A 188 -23.92 1.95 -8.10
N THR A 189 -23.98 0.62 -8.15
CA THR A 189 -24.86 -0.10 -9.08
C THR A 189 -26.34 0.10 -8.77
N GLN A 190 -26.72 0.37 -7.52
CA GLN A 190 -28.13 0.61 -7.18
C GLN A 190 -28.57 2.01 -7.60
N GLU A 191 -27.63 2.95 -7.59
CA GLU A 191 -27.80 4.37 -7.86
C GLU A 191 -27.50 4.74 -9.32
N ASP A 192 -26.97 3.81 -10.11
CA ASP A 192 -26.71 3.92 -11.56
C ASP A 192 -25.70 5.03 -11.94
N PHE A 193 -24.62 5.16 -11.18
CA PHE A 193 -23.50 6.02 -11.54
C PHE A 193 -22.16 5.41 -11.12
N TYR A 194 -21.06 6.04 -11.54
CA TYR A 194 -19.73 5.67 -11.10
C TYR A 194 -18.82 6.88 -10.94
N THR A 195 -17.87 6.77 -10.01
CA THR A 195 -16.84 7.76 -9.73
C THR A 195 -15.46 7.22 -10.09
N ALA A 196 -14.46 8.09 -10.04
CA ALA A 196 -13.08 7.72 -10.33
C ALA A 196 -12.16 8.20 -9.21
N SER A 197 -11.45 7.26 -8.58
CA SER A 197 -10.45 7.49 -7.53
C SER A 197 -10.96 8.16 -6.25
N GLU A 198 -12.27 8.37 -6.12
CA GLU A 198 -12.94 8.85 -4.91
C GLU A 198 -14.12 7.92 -4.61
N LEU A 199 -14.04 7.22 -3.47
CA LEU A 199 -15.07 6.31 -2.97
C LEU A 199 -15.81 7.01 -1.81
N HIS A 200 -17.06 7.37 -2.01
CA HIS A 200 -17.87 8.04 -1.00
C HIS A 200 -18.69 6.99 -0.27
N ILE A 201 -18.72 7.08 1.06
CA ILE A 201 -19.44 6.15 1.93
C ILE A 201 -20.14 6.90 3.07
N PRO A 202 -21.24 6.37 3.61
CA PRO A 202 -21.78 6.85 4.88
C PRO A 202 -20.98 6.27 6.06
N VAL A 203 -20.85 7.07 7.13
CA VAL A 203 -20.28 6.62 8.40
C VAL A 203 -21.22 5.65 9.13
N GLY A 204 -20.67 4.74 9.93
CA GLY A 204 -21.45 3.86 10.79
C GLY A 204 -22.16 2.71 10.07
N ARG A 205 -22.04 2.59 8.74
CA ARG A 205 -22.60 1.49 7.94
C ARG A 205 -21.49 0.62 7.35
N GLU A 206 -21.78 -0.67 7.21
CA GLU A 206 -20.88 -1.59 6.50
C GLU A 206 -20.90 -1.27 4.99
N VAL A 207 -19.72 -1.22 4.40
CA VAL A 207 -19.52 -1.04 2.97
C VAL A 207 -18.81 -2.28 2.42
N PHE A 208 -19.41 -2.92 1.44
CA PHE A 208 -18.83 -4.07 0.76
C PHE A 208 -18.34 -3.66 -0.62
N ILE A 209 -17.03 -3.79 -0.80
CA ILE A 209 -16.35 -3.53 -2.05
C ILE A 209 -16.24 -4.83 -2.83
N GLU A 210 -17.00 -4.94 -3.92
CA GLU A 210 -16.84 -6.02 -4.89
C GLU A 210 -15.73 -5.64 -5.88
N LEU A 211 -14.60 -6.33 -5.81
CA LEU A 211 -13.50 -6.22 -6.75
C LEU A 211 -13.80 -7.11 -7.96
N ASP A 212 -14.36 -6.51 -9.00
CA ASP A 212 -14.75 -7.22 -10.23
C ASP A 212 -13.65 -7.20 -11.28
N GLY A 213 -12.79 -8.22 -11.26
CA GLY A 213 -11.76 -8.43 -12.27
C GLY A 213 -12.28 -8.88 -13.64
N THR A 214 -13.59 -9.07 -13.82
CA THR A 214 -14.21 -9.47 -15.08
C THR A 214 -14.82 -8.30 -15.85
N ALA A 215 -14.94 -7.13 -15.21
CA ALA A 215 -15.47 -5.92 -15.81
C ALA A 215 -14.63 -5.40 -16.99
N ASP A 216 -15.28 -4.67 -17.89
CA ASP A 216 -14.61 -4.02 -19.01
C ASP A 216 -13.56 -3.00 -18.54
N GLY A 217 -12.36 -3.08 -19.13
CA GLY A 217 -11.21 -2.27 -18.75
C GLY A 217 -10.35 -2.85 -17.61
N ALA A 218 -10.75 -3.99 -17.02
CA ALA A 218 -9.87 -4.74 -16.12
C ALA A 218 -8.58 -5.17 -16.87
N ASP A 219 -7.41 -4.91 -16.26
CA ASP A 219 -6.12 -5.13 -16.93
C ASP A 219 -5.19 -6.09 -16.20
N VAL A 220 -4.45 -5.62 -15.20
CA VAL A 220 -3.45 -6.36 -14.44
C VAL A 220 -3.89 -6.56 -13.00
N ILE A 221 -3.09 -7.28 -12.21
CA ILE A 221 -3.35 -7.42 -10.79
C ILE A 221 -3.09 -6.07 -10.12
N HIS A 222 -4.01 -5.67 -9.25
CA HIS A 222 -3.88 -4.53 -8.33
C HIS A 222 -4.17 -5.02 -6.90
N SER A 223 -4.06 -4.14 -5.91
CA SER A 223 -4.53 -4.47 -4.56
C SER A 223 -5.16 -3.24 -3.94
N PHE A 224 -6.46 -3.34 -3.64
CA PHE A 224 -7.22 -2.27 -3.00
C PHE A 224 -6.86 -2.23 -1.52
N TRP A 225 -6.40 -1.08 -1.03
CA TRP A 225 -6.02 -0.93 0.36
C TRP A 225 -6.32 0.47 0.90
N VAL A 226 -7.02 0.52 2.03
CA VAL A 226 -7.28 1.73 2.82
C VAL A 226 -6.75 1.44 4.23
N PRO A 227 -5.46 1.72 4.52
CA PRO A 227 -4.74 1.18 5.67
C PRO A 227 -5.45 1.36 7.02
N SER A 228 -6.01 2.54 7.24
CA SER A 228 -6.69 2.90 8.49
C SER A 228 -8.06 2.25 8.66
N LEU A 229 -8.71 1.78 7.59
CA LEU A 229 -10.07 1.22 7.64
C LEU A 229 -10.10 -0.31 7.51
N ALA A 230 -9.22 -0.90 6.70
CA ALA A 230 -9.17 -2.35 6.52
C ALA A 230 -7.82 -2.83 5.93
N GLY A 231 -7.50 -4.11 6.17
CA GLY A 231 -6.44 -4.80 5.43
C GLY A 231 -6.70 -4.84 3.92
N LYS A 232 -5.65 -5.04 3.12
CA LYS A 232 -5.73 -5.02 1.66
C LYS A 232 -6.44 -6.25 1.06
N ARG A 233 -7.02 -6.09 -0.13
CA ARG A 233 -7.50 -7.21 -0.95
C ARG A 233 -7.06 -7.05 -2.40
N ASP A 234 -6.45 -8.11 -2.93
CA ASP A 234 -5.96 -8.13 -4.30
C ASP A 234 -7.13 -8.18 -5.29
N TYR A 235 -7.08 -7.31 -6.29
CA TYR A 235 -7.93 -7.29 -7.47
C TYR A 235 -7.26 -8.13 -8.55
N VAL A 236 -7.92 -9.19 -9.01
CA VAL A 236 -7.32 -10.18 -9.91
C VAL A 236 -8.18 -10.30 -11.16
N PRO A 237 -7.64 -9.96 -12.35
CA PRO A 237 -8.36 -10.10 -13.61
C PRO A 237 -8.93 -11.51 -13.80
N GLY A 238 -10.18 -11.59 -14.27
CA GLY A 238 -10.92 -12.84 -14.48
C GLY A 238 -11.57 -13.42 -13.22
N GLY A 239 -11.62 -12.69 -12.10
CA GLY A 239 -12.30 -13.17 -10.90
C GLY A 239 -12.90 -12.07 -10.03
N HIS A 240 -13.81 -12.49 -9.15
CA HIS A 240 -14.48 -11.61 -8.19
C HIS A 240 -13.89 -11.81 -6.80
N ARG A 241 -13.65 -10.72 -6.08
CA ARG A 241 -13.28 -10.74 -4.66
C ARG A 241 -14.11 -9.70 -3.93
N GLN A 242 -14.26 -9.89 -2.63
CA GLN A 242 -14.94 -8.91 -1.79
C GLN A 242 -14.09 -8.54 -0.60
N LEU A 243 -14.28 -7.31 -0.13
CA LEU A 243 -13.69 -6.76 1.08
C LEU A 243 -14.76 -5.93 1.79
N ARG A 244 -14.85 -6.11 3.11
CA ARG A 244 -15.65 -5.25 3.99
C ARG A 244 -14.80 -4.07 4.47
N LEU A 245 -15.41 -2.88 4.47
CA LEU A 245 -14.85 -1.63 4.97
C LEU A 245 -15.94 -0.87 5.76
N GLN A 246 -15.54 -0.06 6.72
CA GLN A 246 -16.44 0.84 7.45
C GLN A 246 -15.60 1.94 8.10
N ALA A 247 -16.10 3.17 8.08
CA ALA A 247 -15.58 4.31 8.86
C ALA A 247 -16.58 4.66 9.98
N ASP A 248 -16.08 5.02 11.15
CA ASP A 248 -16.94 5.43 12.28
C ASP A 248 -17.18 6.94 12.33
N GLU A 249 -16.28 7.73 11.76
CA GLU A 249 -16.29 9.19 11.83
C GLU A 249 -16.18 9.78 10.42
N PRO A 250 -16.76 10.96 10.16
CA PRO A 250 -16.61 11.63 8.87
C PRO A 250 -15.16 12.01 8.62
N GLY A 251 -14.72 11.92 7.36
CA GLY A 251 -13.34 12.25 7.02
C GLY A 251 -12.88 11.68 5.69
N ILE A 252 -11.63 11.99 5.34
CA ILE A 252 -10.96 11.44 4.17
C ILE A 252 -9.92 10.41 4.62
N TYR A 253 -10.04 9.21 4.09
CA TYR A 253 -9.18 8.08 4.37
C TYR A 253 -8.42 7.72 3.10
N PRO A 254 -7.08 7.89 3.09
CA PRO A 254 -6.32 7.63 1.89
C PRO A 254 -6.28 6.15 1.50
N GLY A 255 -6.39 5.91 0.20
CA GLY A 255 -6.33 4.60 -0.43
C GLY A 255 -5.16 4.47 -1.40
N LEU A 256 -4.59 3.26 -1.47
CA LEU A 256 -3.40 2.96 -2.26
C LEU A 256 -3.59 1.67 -3.06
N CYS A 257 -2.97 1.59 -4.23
CA CYS A 257 -2.67 0.32 -4.86
C CYS A 257 -1.49 -0.34 -4.15
N ALA A 258 -1.69 -1.55 -3.61
CA ALA A 258 -0.69 -2.29 -2.83
C ALA A 258 -0.11 -3.52 -3.57
N GLU A 259 -0.25 -3.58 -4.89
CA GLU A 259 0.37 -4.59 -5.75
C GLU A 259 0.97 -3.94 -6.99
N PHE A 260 2.20 -4.33 -7.34
CA PHE A 260 2.93 -3.66 -8.42
C PHE A 260 2.22 -3.84 -9.76
N CYS A 261 1.61 -2.77 -10.24
CA CYS A 261 0.81 -2.79 -11.46
C CYS A 261 1.45 -2.07 -12.65
N GLY A 262 2.70 -1.60 -12.55
CA GLY A 262 3.46 -1.01 -13.66
C GLY A 262 4.11 0.34 -13.35
N LEU A 263 4.38 1.13 -14.40
CA LEU A 263 5.20 2.35 -14.35
C LEU A 263 4.66 3.43 -13.39
N SER A 264 3.34 3.54 -13.29
CA SER A 264 2.66 4.49 -12.39
C SER A 264 2.02 3.81 -11.19
N HIS A 265 2.54 2.65 -10.76
CA HIS A 265 2.05 1.96 -9.56
C HIS A 265 2.00 2.87 -8.32
N ALA A 266 3.09 3.58 -8.01
CA ALA A 266 3.16 4.51 -6.86
C ALA A 266 2.21 5.72 -6.98
N ASN A 267 1.69 5.94 -8.19
CA ASN A 267 0.80 7.03 -8.59
C ASN A 267 -0.65 6.55 -8.76
N MET A 268 -0.96 5.31 -8.38
CA MET A 268 -2.31 4.75 -8.38
C MET A 268 -2.92 4.87 -6.99
N ARG A 269 -3.41 6.07 -6.70
CA ARG A 269 -4.02 6.43 -5.41
C ARG A 269 -5.52 6.64 -5.59
N PHE A 270 -6.21 6.65 -4.46
CA PHE A 270 -7.62 6.99 -4.36
C PHE A 270 -7.90 7.45 -2.93
N THR A 271 -9.12 7.89 -2.66
CA THR A 271 -9.58 8.17 -1.30
C THR A 271 -10.92 7.53 -1.02
N VAL A 272 -11.15 7.27 0.26
CA VAL A 272 -12.48 7.02 0.79
C VAL A 272 -12.93 8.27 1.53
N ILE A 273 -14.06 8.84 1.13
CA ILE A 273 -14.65 10.03 1.71
C ILE A 273 -15.87 9.58 2.51
N ALA A 274 -15.75 9.59 3.83
CA ALA A 274 -16.83 9.19 4.72
C ALA A 274 -17.66 10.40 5.12
N HIS A 275 -18.97 10.32 4.89
CA HIS A 275 -19.94 11.38 5.10
C HIS A 275 -20.89 11.03 6.23
N GLU A 276 -21.47 12.04 6.87
CA GLU A 276 -22.70 11.84 7.61
C GLU A 276 -23.81 11.37 6.65
N GLU A 277 -24.78 10.60 7.14
CA GLU A 277 -25.80 9.95 6.28
C GLU A 277 -26.54 10.96 5.39
N ALA A 278 -26.92 12.12 5.95
CA ALA A 278 -27.65 13.14 5.20
C ALA A 278 -26.81 13.78 4.08
N ASP A 279 -25.50 13.94 4.31
CA ASP A 279 -24.57 14.49 3.32
C ASP A 279 -24.27 13.45 2.23
N TYR A 280 -24.16 12.17 2.61
CA TYR A 280 -24.05 11.06 1.66
C TYR A 280 -25.27 10.98 0.73
N GLU A 281 -26.49 11.05 1.27
CA GLU A 281 -27.71 11.03 0.48
C GLU A 281 -27.81 12.23 -0.46
N ALA A 282 -27.44 13.43 0.01
CA ALA A 282 -27.39 14.63 -0.81
C ALA A 282 -26.37 14.51 -1.95
N TRP A 283 -25.17 13.99 -1.64
CA TRP A 283 -24.13 13.73 -2.62
C TRP A 283 -24.58 12.71 -3.68
N VAL A 284 -25.18 11.57 -3.27
CA VAL A 284 -25.74 10.58 -4.20
C VAL A 284 -26.77 11.21 -5.14
N ALA A 285 -27.68 12.04 -4.60
CA ALA A 285 -28.69 12.71 -5.41
C ALA A 285 -28.10 13.72 -6.40
N ASN A 286 -26.98 14.36 -6.05
CA ASN A 286 -26.26 15.25 -6.94
C ASN A 286 -25.55 14.48 -8.07
N GLN A 287 -24.89 13.36 -7.76
CA GLN A 287 -24.17 12.52 -8.74
C GLN A 287 -25.07 11.91 -9.83
N GLN A 288 -26.39 11.94 -9.65
CA GLN A 288 -27.38 11.50 -10.64
C GLN A 288 -27.84 12.63 -11.57
N GLN A 289 -27.44 13.88 -11.32
CA GLN A 289 -27.81 15.01 -12.17
C GLN A 289 -27.00 15.00 -13.47
N PRO A 290 -27.60 15.38 -14.61
CA PRO A 290 -26.86 15.54 -15.85
C PRO A 290 -26.02 16.83 -15.82
N VAL A 291 -25.04 16.92 -16.72
CA VAL A 291 -24.32 18.17 -16.99
C VAL A 291 -25.31 19.27 -17.39
N VAL A 292 -25.04 20.49 -16.93
CA VAL A 292 -25.85 21.66 -17.24
C VAL A 292 -25.30 22.33 -18.50
N GLU A 293 -26.21 22.75 -19.39
CA GLU A 293 -25.85 23.49 -20.60
C GLU A 293 -25.18 24.83 -20.25
N PRO A 294 -24.01 25.15 -20.85
CA PRO A 294 -23.26 26.34 -20.51
C PRO A 294 -23.90 27.61 -21.07
N GLU A 295 -23.98 28.66 -20.25
CA GLU A 295 -24.49 29.98 -20.66
C GLU A 295 -23.39 30.94 -21.14
N ASP A 296 -22.15 30.75 -20.68
CA ASP A 296 -20.99 31.59 -21.01
C ASP A 296 -20.30 31.11 -22.30
N GLU A 297 -19.79 32.04 -23.11
CA GLU A 297 -19.18 31.75 -24.42
C GLU A 297 -17.91 30.90 -24.31
N LEU A 298 -17.06 31.14 -23.29
CA LEU A 298 -15.84 30.36 -23.08
C LEU A 298 -16.18 28.94 -22.62
N ILE A 299 -17.16 28.82 -21.73
CA ILE A 299 -17.62 27.53 -21.19
C ILE A 299 -18.29 26.71 -22.30
N ALA A 300 -19.11 27.35 -23.15
CA ALA A 300 -19.71 26.71 -24.32
C ALA A 300 -18.66 26.21 -25.33
N GLN A 301 -17.60 26.99 -25.56
CA GLN A 301 -16.46 26.53 -26.36
C GLN A 301 -15.79 25.30 -25.72
N GLY A 302 -15.59 25.31 -24.40
CA GLY A 302 -15.04 24.17 -23.66
C GLY A 302 -15.91 22.91 -23.78
N ALA A 303 -17.22 23.06 -23.65
CA ALA A 303 -18.19 21.98 -23.80
C ALA A 303 -18.18 21.37 -25.22
N GLU A 304 -18.08 22.20 -26.27
CA GLU A 304 -17.96 21.73 -27.66
C GLU A 304 -16.67 20.93 -27.90
N ILE A 305 -15.55 21.39 -27.33
CA ILE A 305 -14.27 20.67 -27.40
C ILE A 305 -14.36 19.35 -26.64
N ALA A 306 -14.93 19.36 -25.42
CA ALA A 306 -15.15 18.13 -24.65
C ALA A 306 -16.02 17.14 -25.43
N GLY A 307 -17.10 17.63 -26.05
CA GLY A 307 -18.03 16.90 -26.90
C GLY A 307 -17.44 16.33 -28.21
N SER A 308 -16.27 16.79 -28.63
CA SER A 308 -15.61 16.30 -29.85
C SER A 308 -14.38 15.45 -29.57
N VAL A 309 -13.63 15.76 -28.51
CA VAL A 309 -12.33 15.15 -28.22
C VAL A 309 -12.38 14.21 -27.01
N CYS A 310 -13.12 14.57 -25.97
CA CYS A 310 -13.06 13.89 -24.68
C CYS A 310 -14.11 12.79 -24.51
N ILE A 311 -15.30 12.95 -25.12
CA ILE A 311 -16.43 12.02 -24.97
C ILE A 311 -16.17 10.58 -25.43
N GLY A 312 -15.14 10.35 -26.26
CA GLY A 312 -14.78 8.99 -26.67
C GLY A 312 -14.26 8.15 -25.49
N CYS A 313 -13.70 8.80 -24.48
CA CYS A 313 -13.11 8.15 -23.31
C CYS A 313 -13.84 8.48 -22.00
N HIS A 314 -14.32 9.71 -21.84
CA HIS A 314 -14.90 10.20 -20.60
C HIS A 314 -16.42 10.26 -20.67
N THR A 315 -17.06 9.96 -19.55
CA THR A 315 -18.52 10.09 -19.39
C THR A 315 -18.87 11.51 -18.93
N PHE A 316 -19.88 12.09 -19.57
CA PHE A 316 -20.54 13.36 -19.27
C PHE A 316 -22.05 13.10 -19.36
N THR A 317 -22.65 12.68 -18.25
CA THR A 317 -24.06 12.29 -18.20
C THR A 317 -24.94 13.42 -18.70
N GLY A 318 -25.83 13.11 -19.66
CA GLY A 318 -26.73 14.09 -20.27
C GLY A 318 -26.18 14.82 -21.50
N LEU A 319 -24.89 14.72 -21.80
CA LEU A 319 -24.31 15.29 -23.02
C LEU A 319 -24.68 14.47 -24.26
N GLU A 320 -25.21 15.12 -25.30
CA GLU A 320 -25.63 14.42 -26.53
C GLU A 320 -24.45 13.70 -27.21
N GLY A 321 -24.65 12.43 -27.57
CA GLY A 321 -23.63 11.62 -28.23
C GLY A 321 -22.55 11.05 -27.30
N ASN A 322 -22.56 11.38 -26.01
CA ASN A 322 -21.71 10.73 -25.03
C ASN A 322 -22.25 9.33 -24.69
N ALA A 323 -21.47 8.30 -25.03
CA ALA A 323 -21.72 6.95 -24.55
C ALA A 323 -20.93 6.73 -23.25
N ASP A 324 -21.49 5.99 -22.30
CA ASP A 324 -20.78 5.55 -21.10
C ASP A 324 -19.71 4.50 -21.47
N SER A 325 -18.58 4.96 -22.01
CA SER A 325 -17.54 4.09 -22.55
C SER A 325 -16.69 3.45 -21.47
N ARG A 326 -16.68 4.03 -20.25
CA ARG A 326 -15.88 3.62 -19.08
C ARG A 326 -14.40 3.41 -19.37
N PHE A 327 -13.89 3.95 -20.47
CA PHE A 327 -12.47 3.85 -20.79
C PHE A 327 -11.66 4.81 -19.90
N GLY A 328 -12.19 6.01 -19.70
CA GLY A 328 -11.70 7.00 -18.77
C GLY A 328 -12.67 7.27 -17.61
N PRO A 329 -12.22 8.07 -16.62
CA PRO A 329 -13.04 8.59 -15.54
C PRO A 329 -14.35 9.24 -16.02
N ASN A 330 -15.43 9.06 -15.24
CA ASN A 330 -16.60 9.94 -15.32
C ASN A 330 -16.17 11.37 -14.97
N LEU A 331 -16.56 12.37 -15.75
CA LEU A 331 -16.22 13.79 -15.52
C LEU A 331 -17.47 14.65 -15.27
N THR A 332 -18.66 14.05 -15.19
CA THR A 332 -19.95 14.76 -15.03
C THR A 332 -19.96 15.73 -13.84
N HIS A 333 -19.31 15.36 -12.74
CA HIS A 333 -19.21 16.15 -11.50
C HIS A 333 -17.73 16.42 -11.16
N PHE A 334 -16.96 16.86 -12.16
CA PHE A 334 -15.51 17.04 -11.98
C PHE A 334 -15.14 18.18 -11.03
N ALA A 335 -15.94 19.24 -10.97
CA ALA A 335 -15.67 20.42 -10.15
C ALA A 335 -15.73 20.09 -8.65
N GLU A 336 -16.52 19.10 -8.24
CA GLU A 336 -16.62 18.63 -6.85
C GLU A 336 -15.39 17.86 -6.37
N ARG A 337 -14.47 17.49 -7.27
CA ARG A 337 -13.30 16.69 -6.91
C ARG A 337 -12.29 17.52 -6.17
N GLU A 338 -11.70 16.91 -5.14
CA GLU A 338 -10.57 17.51 -4.42
C GLU A 338 -9.24 17.24 -5.13
N ALA A 339 -9.16 16.18 -5.92
CA ALA A 339 -7.95 15.82 -6.66
C ALA A 339 -8.23 15.13 -7.99
N PHE A 340 -7.23 15.12 -8.87
CA PHE A 340 -7.32 14.48 -10.18
C PHE A 340 -6.09 13.60 -10.49
N ALA A 341 -6.10 13.01 -11.68
CA ALA A 341 -5.08 12.10 -12.18
C ALA A 341 -4.81 10.87 -11.30
N GLY A 342 -5.86 10.33 -10.65
CA GLY A 342 -5.72 9.22 -9.68
C GLY A 342 -5.16 9.68 -8.35
N TYR A 343 -5.69 10.80 -7.85
CA TYR A 343 -5.37 11.40 -6.55
C TYR A 343 -3.88 11.75 -6.37
N ILE A 344 -3.29 12.38 -7.40
CA ILE A 344 -1.87 12.82 -7.41
C ILE A 344 -1.75 14.33 -7.31
N PHE A 345 -2.71 15.08 -7.86
CA PHE A 345 -2.66 16.53 -7.91
C PHE A 345 -3.98 17.09 -7.40
N ASP A 346 -3.91 18.17 -6.62
CA ASP A 346 -5.09 18.88 -6.14
C ASP A 346 -5.89 19.42 -7.33
N SER A 347 -7.20 19.32 -7.23
CA SER A 347 -8.11 19.93 -8.19
C SER A 347 -8.07 21.45 -8.02
N PRO A 348 -7.99 22.24 -9.10
CA PRO A 348 -8.11 23.69 -9.00
C PRO A 348 -9.51 24.15 -8.55
N PHE A 349 -10.48 23.24 -8.47
CA PHE A 349 -11.88 23.49 -8.08
C PHE A 349 -12.24 22.96 -6.69
N GLY A 350 -11.33 22.22 -6.03
CA GLY A 350 -11.57 21.66 -4.70
C GLY A 350 -11.81 22.73 -3.64
N GLU A 351 -12.44 22.37 -2.52
CA GLU A 351 -12.75 23.32 -1.45
C GLU A 351 -11.51 23.81 -0.71
N GLU A 352 -10.52 22.94 -0.53
CA GLU A 352 -9.25 23.29 0.11
C GLU A 352 -8.11 23.05 -0.90
N VAL A 353 -7.66 24.07 -1.63
CA VAL A 353 -6.52 23.91 -2.56
C VAL A 353 -5.28 24.56 -1.94
N GLU A 354 -4.20 23.79 -1.72
CA GLU A 354 -2.99 24.32 -1.08
C GLU A 354 -2.32 25.40 -1.94
N ASP A 355 -2.17 25.12 -3.24
CA ASP A 355 -1.60 26.04 -4.24
C ASP A 355 -2.48 26.04 -5.51
N PRO A 356 -3.46 26.95 -5.61
CA PRO A 356 -4.36 27.03 -6.77
C PRO A 356 -3.65 27.31 -8.10
N GLU A 357 -2.55 28.06 -8.08
CA GLU A 357 -1.78 28.35 -9.29
C GLU A 357 -1.07 27.09 -9.80
N LEU A 358 -0.45 26.34 -8.89
CA LEU A 358 0.17 25.06 -9.23
C LEU A 358 -0.89 24.01 -9.65
N ALA A 359 -2.04 23.96 -8.98
CA ALA A 359 -3.14 23.06 -9.35
C ALA A 359 -3.63 23.32 -10.79
N MET A 360 -3.78 24.60 -11.17
CA MET A 360 -4.12 24.99 -12.53
C MET A 360 -3.02 24.61 -13.53
N GLU A 361 -1.75 24.89 -13.22
CA GLU A 361 -0.60 24.48 -14.05
C GLU A 361 -0.57 22.95 -14.28
N ARG A 362 -0.84 22.17 -13.22
CA ARG A 362 -0.91 20.71 -13.31
C ARG A 362 -2.10 20.23 -14.15
N MET A 363 -3.25 20.91 -14.08
CA MET A 363 -4.41 20.59 -14.91
C MET A 363 -4.10 20.80 -16.40
N GLU A 364 -3.52 21.95 -16.74
CA GLU A 364 -3.09 22.24 -18.12
C GLU A 364 -2.06 21.21 -18.60
N GLN A 365 -1.04 20.93 -17.79
CA GLN A 365 -0.01 19.96 -18.13
C GLN A 365 -0.57 18.54 -18.28
N TRP A 366 -1.56 18.18 -17.46
CA TRP A 366 -2.24 16.89 -17.55
C TRP A 366 -2.98 16.72 -18.86
N ILE A 367 -3.71 17.74 -19.33
CA ILE A 367 -4.38 17.68 -20.64
C ILE A 367 -3.35 17.62 -21.79
N ARG A 368 -2.23 18.34 -21.67
CA ARG A 368 -1.19 18.39 -22.73
C ARG A 368 -0.38 17.11 -22.86
N ASP A 369 0.09 16.57 -21.74
CA ASP A 369 0.99 15.41 -21.70
C ASP A 369 0.83 14.62 -20.39
N PRO A 370 -0.24 13.81 -20.28
CA PRO A 370 -0.49 12.97 -19.10
C PRO A 370 0.68 12.03 -18.79
N GLN A 371 1.42 11.55 -19.80
CA GLN A 371 2.51 10.59 -19.62
C GLN A 371 3.74 11.21 -18.96
N SER A 372 3.98 12.51 -19.15
CA SER A 372 5.05 13.23 -18.44
C SER A 372 4.81 13.28 -16.93
N LEU A 373 3.54 13.35 -16.51
CA LEU A 373 3.13 13.42 -15.11
C LEU A 373 2.91 12.05 -14.49
N LYS A 374 2.29 11.14 -15.26
CA LYS A 374 1.94 9.79 -14.84
C LYS A 374 2.45 8.79 -15.90
N PRO A 375 3.71 8.33 -15.79
CA PRO A 375 4.32 7.45 -16.78
C PRO A 375 3.49 6.20 -17.07
N GLY A 376 3.20 5.95 -18.34
CA GLY A 376 2.34 4.84 -18.77
C GLY A 376 0.84 5.10 -18.63
N SER A 377 0.41 6.32 -18.32
CA SER A 377 -1.00 6.74 -18.44
C SER A 377 -1.53 6.46 -19.85
N GLN A 378 -2.75 5.92 -19.92
CA GLN A 378 -3.41 5.60 -21.19
C GLN A 378 -4.17 6.79 -21.78
N MET A 379 -4.31 7.89 -21.05
CA MET A 379 -4.87 9.14 -21.60
C MET A 379 -3.88 9.71 -22.64
N PRO A 380 -4.33 10.00 -23.88
CA PRO A 380 -3.49 10.66 -24.87
C PRO A 380 -3.22 12.11 -24.43
N GLY A 381 -2.07 12.65 -24.86
CA GLY A 381 -1.74 14.06 -24.66
C GLY A 381 -2.22 14.92 -25.82
N PHE A 382 -2.74 16.10 -25.52
CA PHE A 382 -3.27 17.06 -26.49
C PHE A 382 -2.33 18.27 -26.71
N GLY A 383 -1.07 18.18 -26.29
CA GLY A 383 -0.08 19.25 -26.45
C GLY A 383 0.69 19.22 -27.78
N SER A 384 0.61 18.14 -28.55
CA SER A 384 1.30 18.01 -29.85
C SER A 384 0.64 16.96 -30.73
N GLY A 385 0.80 17.06 -32.07
CA GLY A 385 0.23 16.11 -33.03
C GLY A 385 -0.98 16.66 -33.79
N GLY A 386 -1.73 15.75 -34.44
CA GLY A 386 -2.88 16.12 -35.28
C GLY A 386 -4.10 16.62 -34.50
N ASP A 387 -4.23 16.20 -33.24
CA ASP A 387 -5.34 16.53 -32.34
C ASP A 387 -4.91 17.55 -31.26
N ALA A 388 -3.81 18.27 -31.49
CA ALA A 388 -3.29 19.22 -30.51
C ALA A 388 -4.25 20.39 -30.27
N LEU A 389 -4.49 20.74 -29.01
CA LEU A 389 -5.29 21.88 -28.59
C LEU A 389 -4.40 23.10 -28.35
N THR A 390 -4.91 24.29 -28.67
CA THR A 390 -4.26 25.56 -28.31
C THR A 390 -4.40 25.86 -26.81
N ASP A 391 -3.61 26.80 -26.31
CA ASP A 391 -3.70 27.24 -24.91
C ASP A 391 -5.10 27.80 -24.58
N GLU A 392 -5.69 28.57 -25.50
CA GLU A 392 -7.05 29.10 -25.37
C GLU A 392 -8.09 27.97 -25.31
N GLN A 393 -7.93 26.93 -26.13
CA GLN A 393 -8.83 25.78 -26.14
C GLN A 393 -8.72 24.93 -24.86
N ILE A 394 -7.50 24.72 -24.35
CA ILE A 394 -7.29 24.02 -23.08
C ILE A 394 -7.92 24.81 -21.94
N ASN A 395 -7.74 26.13 -21.90
CA ASN A 395 -8.35 26.98 -20.89
C ASN A 395 -9.88 26.95 -20.98
N ALA A 396 -10.46 26.91 -22.18
CA ALA A 396 -11.91 26.75 -22.36
C ALA A 396 -12.39 25.40 -21.80
N VAL A 397 -11.68 24.30 -22.07
CA VAL A 397 -12.00 22.97 -21.52
C VAL A 397 -11.92 22.97 -20.00
N ILE A 398 -10.86 23.55 -19.41
CA ILE A 398 -10.72 23.64 -17.95
C ILE A 398 -11.85 24.49 -17.35
N ALA A 399 -12.19 25.62 -17.96
CA ALA A 399 -13.31 26.44 -17.53
C ALA A 399 -14.63 25.66 -17.55
N TYR A 400 -14.87 24.84 -18.58
CA TYR A 400 -16.01 23.94 -18.63
C TYR A 400 -15.99 22.90 -17.51
N LEU A 401 -14.85 22.22 -17.29
CA LEU A 401 -14.70 21.26 -16.19
C LEU A 401 -15.00 21.89 -14.81
N GLY A 402 -14.70 23.17 -14.62
CA GLY A 402 -15.00 23.92 -13.40
C GLY A 402 -16.48 24.27 -13.20
N THR A 403 -17.34 23.96 -14.17
CA THR A 403 -18.82 24.11 -14.06
C THR A 403 -19.56 22.80 -13.83
N LEU A 404 -18.82 21.69 -13.81
CA LEU A 404 -19.35 20.35 -13.69
C LEU A 404 -19.50 19.99 -12.20
N GLU A 405 -20.49 20.59 -11.55
CA GLU A 405 -20.89 20.33 -10.15
C GLU A 405 -21.82 19.12 -10.04
#